data_AF-A0A9D8A116-F1
#
_entry.id   AF-A0A9D8A116-F1
#
_cell.length_a   1.000
_cell.length_b   1.000
_cell.length_c   1.000
_cell.angle_alpha   90.00
_cell.angle_beta   90.00
_cell.angle_gamma   90.00
#
_symmetry.space_group_name_H-M   'P 1'
#
loop_
_entity.id
_entity.type
_entity.pdbx_description
1 polymer ?
#
loop_
_entity_poly.entity_id
_entity_poly.type
_entity_poly.pdbx_seq_one_letter_code
_entity_poly.pdbx_strand_id
1 'polypeptide(L)'
;MNNIMEELKSLFRQNGIPVFGIAESTLLESEPKGYRPSDLLSSALNTICFGIPIPKGVFLDQKRVNKNYWRMANIYYHQIDVISSQAAVIIESHNEMATPVLS
;
A
#
# COMPACT_ATOMS: atom_id res chain seq x y z
N MET A 1 -1.60 11.07 16.22
CA MET A 1 -1.08 11.29 14.85
C MET A 1 0.45 11.31 14.74
N ASN A 2 1.20 12.12 15.51
CA ASN A 2 2.67 12.14 15.38
C ASN A 2 3.32 10.75 15.60
N ASN A 3 2.85 9.98 16.59
CA ASN A 3 3.40 8.64 16.84
C ASN A 3 3.04 7.64 15.72
N ILE A 4 1.77 7.60 15.28
CA ILE A 4 1.32 6.76 14.15
C ILE A 4 2.19 7.02 12.91
N MET A 5 2.39 8.30 12.57
CA MET A 5 3.16 8.69 11.39
C MET A 5 4.63 8.25 11.49
N GLU A 6 5.26 8.38 12.66
CA GLU A 6 6.64 7.94 12.86
C GLU A 6 6.78 6.40 12.80
N GLU A 7 5.81 5.66 13.34
CA GLU A 7 5.76 4.20 13.23
C GLU A 7 5.56 3.74 11.78
N LEU A 8 4.65 4.38 11.03
CA LEU A 8 4.45 4.11 9.60
C LEU A 8 5.69 4.44 8.78
N LYS A 9 6.35 5.59 9.02
CA LYS A 9 7.63 5.92 8.37
C LYS A 9 8.69 4.87 8.68
N SER A 10 8.77 4.40 9.93
CA SER A 10 9.69 3.34 10.32
C SER A 10 9.40 2.04 9.57
N LEU A 11 8.14 1.62 9.52
CA LEU A 11 7.69 0.43 8.77
C LEU A 11 8.07 0.53 7.29
N PHE A 12 7.72 1.64 6.63
CA PHE A 12 7.98 1.84 5.21
C PHE A 12 9.49 1.90 4.92
N ARG A 13 10.28 2.58 5.77
CA ARG A 13 11.73 2.63 5.63
C ARG A 13 12.38 1.24 5.78
N GLN A 14 11.94 0.45 6.76
CA GLN A 14 12.43 -0.92 6.98
C GLN A 14 12.12 -1.84 5.80
N ASN A 15 11.01 -1.59 5.09
CA ASN A 15 10.60 -2.34 3.91
C ASN A 15 11.11 -1.75 2.58
N GLY A 16 12.00 -0.75 2.61
CA GLY A 16 12.57 -0.17 1.40
C GLY A 16 11.57 0.61 0.54
N ILE A 17 10.50 1.14 1.15
CA ILE A 17 9.51 2.01 0.51
C ILE A 17 10.01 3.46 0.64
N PRO A 18 10.45 4.09 -0.47
CA PRO A 18 11.00 5.44 -0.42
C PRO A 18 9.94 6.54 -0.42
N VAL A 19 8.70 6.21 -0.84
CA VAL A 19 7.62 7.17 -1.04
C VAL A 19 6.31 6.57 -0.56
N PHE A 20 5.62 7.34 0.27
CA PHE A 20 4.22 7.14 0.64
C PHE A 20 3.53 8.49 0.79
N GLY A 21 2.21 8.49 0.74
CA GLY A 21 1.37 9.68 0.87
C GLY A 21 0.06 9.36 1.56
N ILE A 22 -0.56 10.41 2.11
CA ILE A 22 -1.89 10.35 2.72
C ILE A 22 -2.75 11.41 2.04
N ALA A 23 -3.98 11.05 1.69
CA ALA A 23 -4.95 11.94 1.10
C ALA A 23 -6.35 11.68 1.68
N GLU A 24 -7.26 12.64 1.55
CA GLU A 24 -8.66 12.46 1.95
C GLU A 24 -9.31 11.34 1.12
N SER A 25 -10.04 10.45 1.80
CA SER A 25 -10.75 9.34 1.16
C SER A 25 -11.83 9.80 0.18
N THR A 26 -12.43 10.97 0.44
CA THR A 26 -13.49 11.60 -0.37
C THR A 26 -13.09 11.79 -1.83
N LEU A 27 -11.79 11.91 -2.12
CA LEU A 27 -11.25 12.05 -3.48
C LEU A 27 -11.46 10.80 -4.34
N LEU A 28 -11.75 9.64 -3.74
CA LEU A 28 -11.98 8.37 -4.43
C LEU A 28 -13.44 7.91 -4.38
N GLU A 29 -14.37 8.73 -3.89
CA GLU A 29 -15.79 8.36 -3.81
C GLU A 29 -16.49 8.35 -5.19
N SER A 30 -15.87 8.95 -6.21
CA SER A 30 -16.32 8.87 -7.60
C SER A 30 -15.96 7.55 -8.30
N GLU A 31 -15.14 6.69 -7.67
CA GLU A 31 -14.71 5.43 -8.27
C GLU A 31 -15.89 4.45 -8.44
N PRO A 32 -15.74 3.41 -9.29
CA PRO A 32 -16.77 2.39 -9.46
C PRO A 32 -17.14 1.73 -8.14
N LYS A 33 -18.42 1.36 -8.00
CA LYS A 33 -18.92 0.64 -6.82
C LYS A 33 -18.11 -0.65 -6.61
N GLY A 34 -17.73 -0.91 -5.38
CA GLY A 34 -16.83 -1.99 -4.98
C GLY A 34 -15.36 -1.56 -4.88
N TYR A 35 -15.03 -0.33 -5.31
CA TYR A 35 -13.67 0.22 -5.28
C TYR A 35 -13.57 1.56 -4.51
N ARG A 36 -14.68 2.05 -3.95
CA ARG A 36 -14.68 3.29 -3.16
C ARG A 36 -14.15 3.00 -1.76
N PRO A 37 -13.50 3.97 -1.11
CA PRO A 37 -13.15 3.82 0.31
C PRO A 37 -14.36 3.51 1.18
N SER A 38 -15.51 4.15 0.92
CA SER A 38 -16.75 3.89 1.63
C SER A 38 -17.32 2.47 1.46
N ASP A 39 -16.99 1.77 0.37
CA ASP A 39 -17.38 0.37 0.16
C ASP A 39 -16.55 -0.60 1.03
N LEU A 40 -15.32 -0.20 1.40
CA LEU A 40 -14.39 -0.99 2.22
C LEU A 40 -14.49 -0.67 3.71
N LEU A 41 -14.52 0.62 4.05
CA LEU A 41 -14.64 1.14 5.40
C LEU A 41 -15.46 2.43 5.35
N SER A 42 -16.74 2.33 5.69
CA SER A 42 -17.72 3.43 5.54
C SER A 42 -17.36 4.73 6.26
N SER A 43 -16.50 4.66 7.29
CA SER A 43 -16.03 5.81 8.07
C SER A 43 -14.60 6.25 7.72
N ALA A 44 -14.03 5.76 6.62
CA ALA A 44 -12.67 6.12 6.22
C ALA A 44 -12.57 7.64 5.96
N LEU A 45 -11.63 8.31 6.63
CA LEU A 45 -11.34 9.74 6.43
C LEU A 45 -10.13 9.95 5.52
N ASN A 46 -9.19 9.01 5.54
CA ASN A 46 -7.92 9.12 4.84
C ASN A 46 -7.60 7.80 4.12
N THR A 47 -6.92 7.93 2.99
CA THR A 47 -6.30 6.82 2.27
C THR A 47 -4.78 6.98 2.37
N ILE A 48 -4.09 5.89 2.66
CA ILE A 48 -2.62 5.84 2.66
C ILE A 48 -2.18 5.05 1.42
N CYS A 49 -1.34 5.67 0.59
CA CYS A 49 -0.78 5.05 -0.61
C CYS A 49 0.74 4.97 -0.48
N PHE A 50 1.33 3.85 -0.87
CA PHE A 50 2.77 3.65 -0.89
C PHE A 50 3.21 2.89 -2.16
N GLY A 51 4.48 3.02 -2.52
CA GLY A 51 5.04 2.37 -3.71
C GLY A 51 6.32 1.60 -3.41
N ILE A 52 6.40 0.36 -3.89
CA ILE A 52 7.63 -0.45 -3.87
C ILE A 52 8.35 -0.28 -5.21
N PRO A 53 9.63 0.13 -5.22
CA PRO A 53 10.38 0.29 -6.46
C PRO A 53 10.69 -1.07 -7.10
N ILE A 54 10.34 -1.23 -8.38
CA ILE A 54 10.74 -2.41 -9.16
C ILE A 54 12.15 -2.21 -9.72
N PRO A 55 13.09 -3.15 -9.50
CA PRO A 55 14.43 -3.05 -10.07
C PRO A 55 14.37 -2.95 -11.60
N LYS A 56 15.02 -1.91 -12.16
CA LYS A 56 15.05 -1.69 -13.62
C LYS A 56 15.53 -2.92 -14.40
N GLY A 57 16.44 -3.70 -13.81
CA GLY A 57 16.95 -4.94 -14.40
C GLY A 57 15.88 -5.99 -14.73
N VAL A 58 14.73 -5.99 -14.03
CA VAL A 58 13.58 -6.84 -14.34
C VAL A 58 13.08 -6.59 -15.77
N PHE A 59 13.12 -5.33 -16.21
CA PHE A 59 12.65 -4.90 -17.53
C PHE A 59 13.72 -4.98 -18.63
N LEU A 60 15.00 -5.09 -18.27
CA LEU A 60 16.11 -5.04 -19.23
C LEU A 60 16.51 -6.42 -19.80
N ASP A 61 16.07 -7.52 -19.21
CA ASP A 61 16.29 -8.87 -19.78
C ASP A 61 15.35 -9.12 -20.96
N GLN A 62 15.73 -8.65 -22.14
CA GLN A 62 14.90 -8.73 -23.36
C GLN A 62 14.42 -10.15 -23.69
N LYS A 63 15.15 -11.19 -23.28
CA LYS A 63 14.78 -12.59 -23.57
C LYS A 63 13.71 -13.11 -22.61
N ARG A 64 13.61 -12.55 -21.40
CA ARG A 64 12.75 -13.09 -20.32
C ARG A 64 11.92 -12.01 -19.62
N VAL A 65 11.81 -10.81 -20.20
CA VAL A 65 11.15 -9.65 -19.58
C VAL A 65 9.75 -9.99 -19.05
N ASN A 66 8.90 -10.62 -19.85
CA ASN A 66 7.56 -11.00 -19.42
C ASN A 66 7.59 -11.99 -18.25
N LYS A 67 8.45 -13.02 -18.33
CA LYS A 67 8.58 -14.04 -17.27
C LYS A 67 9.12 -13.44 -15.97
N ASN A 68 10.13 -12.58 -16.06
CA ASN A 68 10.75 -11.95 -14.90
C ASN A 68 9.81 -10.93 -14.26
N TYR A 69 9.09 -10.14 -15.07
CA TYR A 69 8.07 -9.21 -14.60
C TYR A 69 6.99 -9.93 -13.81
N TRP A 70 6.35 -10.96 -14.38
CA TRP A 70 5.27 -11.69 -13.70
C TRP A 70 5.74 -12.37 -12.40
N ARG A 71 6.96 -12.92 -12.38
CA ARG A 71 7.53 -13.47 -11.14
C ARG A 71 7.76 -12.39 -10.08
N MET A 72 8.26 -11.22 -10.49
CA MET A 72 8.49 -10.11 -9.57
C MET A 72 7.17 -9.53 -9.06
N ALA A 73 6.18 -9.34 -9.94
CA ALA A 73 4.86 -8.83 -9.58
C ALA A 73 4.20 -9.70 -8.51
N ASN A 74 4.21 -11.03 -8.66
CA ASN A 74 3.65 -11.95 -7.66
C ASN A 74 4.34 -11.84 -6.30
N ILE A 75 5.67 -11.66 -6.27
CA ILE A 75 6.40 -11.45 -5.01
C ILE A 75 5.98 -10.12 -4.38
N TYR A 76 5.84 -9.07 -5.20
CA TYR A 76 5.55 -7.73 -4.71
C TYR A 76 4.11 -7.56 -4.27
N TYR A 77 3.12 -8.19 -4.92
CA TYR A 77 1.74 -8.20 -4.45
C TYR A 77 1.64 -8.76 -3.03
N HIS A 78 2.26 -9.92 -2.79
CA HIS A 78 2.29 -10.50 -1.45
C HIS A 78 3.01 -9.59 -0.43
N GLN A 79 4.12 -8.97 -0.83
CA GLN A 79 4.82 -8.02 0.03
C GLN A 79 3.99 -6.77 0.34
N ILE A 80 3.26 -6.23 -0.65
CA ILE A 80 2.34 -5.09 -0.48
C ILE A 80 1.25 -5.46 0.50
N ASP A 81 0.60 -6.61 0.35
CA ASP A 81 -0.47 -7.06 1.25
C ASP A 81 0.01 -7.17 2.70
N VAL A 82 1.20 -7.74 2.91
CA VAL A 82 1.82 -7.85 4.24
C VAL A 82 2.07 -6.46 4.85
N ILE A 83 2.67 -5.55 4.08
CA ILE A 83 2.99 -4.20 4.57
C ILE A 83 1.71 -3.39 4.82
N SER A 84 0.71 -3.48 3.94
CA SER A 84 -0.61 -2.86 4.13
C SER A 84 -1.27 -3.36 5.41
N SER A 85 -1.20 -4.66 5.67
CA SER A 85 -1.76 -5.26 6.90
C SER A 85 -1.01 -4.79 8.14
N GLN A 86 0.32 -4.72 8.11
CA GLN A 86 1.12 -4.18 9.21
C GLN A 86 0.82 -2.70 9.48
N ALA A 87 0.65 -1.90 8.43
CA ALA A 87 0.26 -0.50 8.55
C ALA A 87 -1.12 -0.35 9.20
N ALA A 88 -2.09 -1.19 8.82
CA ALA A 88 -3.41 -1.20 9.44
C ALA A 88 -3.32 -1.54 10.94
N VAL A 89 -2.55 -2.56 11.33
CA VAL A 89 -2.33 -2.93 12.74
C VAL A 89 -1.69 -1.79 13.54
N ILE A 90 -0.72 -1.07 12.97
CA ILE A 90 -0.14 0.13 13.62
C ILE A 90 -1.21 1.20 13.84
N ILE A 91 -2.11 1.43 12.88
CA ILE A 91 -3.17 2.43 13.04
C ILE A 91 -4.15 1.98 14.15
N GLU A 92 -4.55 0.71 14.12
CA GLU A 92 -5.45 0.11 15.12
C GLU A 92 -4.86 0.10 16.54
N SER A 93 -3.55 -0.04 16.69
CA SER A 93 -2.90 0.02 18.01
C SER A 93 -2.97 1.41 18.67
N HIS A 94 -3.40 2.44 17.93
CA HIS A 94 -3.66 3.79 18.43
C HIS A 94 -5.17 4.09 18.59
N ASN A 95 -6.02 3.06 18.65
CA ASN A 95 -7.50 3.13 18.74
C ASN A 95 -8.18 3.79 17.53
N GLU A 96 -7.54 3.77 16.37
CA GLU A 96 -8.13 4.17 15.10
C GLU A 96 -8.61 2.92 14.34
N MET A 97 -9.35 3.09 13.24
CA MET A 97 -9.74 1.99 12.36
C MET A 97 -9.03 2.10 11.01
N ALA A 98 -8.52 0.99 10.50
CA ALA A 98 -7.91 0.92 9.18
C ALA A 98 -8.24 -0.42 8.52
N THR A 99 -8.36 -0.42 7.20
CA THR A 99 -8.49 -1.65 6.42
C THR A 99 -7.48 -1.63 5.27
N PRO A 100 -6.68 -2.69 5.08
CA PRO A 100 -5.78 -2.77 3.93
C PRO A 100 -6.58 -3.05 2.65
N VAL A 101 -6.14 -2.45 1.53
CA VAL A 101 -6.57 -2.86 0.20
C VAL A 101 -5.61 -3.94 -0.27
N LEU A 102 -6.14 -5.16 -0.50
CA LEU A 102 -5.35 -6.33 -0.88
C LEU A 102 -5.36 -6.53 -2.41
N SER A 103 -4.26 -7.07 -2.93
CA SER A 103 -4.02 -7.27 -4.36
C SER A 103 -4.55 -8.59 -4.95
#